data_AF-A0A7K1RD83-F1
#
_entry.id   AF-A0A7K1RD83-F1
#
_cell.length_a   1.000
_cell.length_b   1.000
_cell.length_c   1.000
_cell.angle_alpha   90.00
_cell.angle_beta   90.00
_cell.angle_gamma   90.00
#
_symmetry.space_group_name_H-M   'P 1'
#
loop_
_entity.id
_entity.type
_entity.pdbx_description
1 polymer ?
#
loop_
_entity_poly.entity_id
_entity_poly.type
_entity_poly.pdbx_seq_one_letter_code
_entity_poly.pdbx_strand_id
1 'polypeptide(L)'
;MKKMSIEAFLNWAFTKELCKVGSGSNVGLALIPSSWGMIGSYATLGTMIDRSPNGYGVIPDFIEDGFPHADAVRAGEAVLGLSSFGFDIPQEWCLFPEWPDERGLVAAEVAKIREEVLIKGDRLAGSHMVSLVTTCAILGRGPDWQADRPREAMVTSPTGQTRWFALAKAKDAFGRTYTIETDGYNRRTRRPVKGAYRKYHLTSSIRGAILDRLEWQIWQAALSTLYADLQGDLQAHDILPFVPDLEPWSHPQESLKSA
;
A
#
# COMPACT_ATOMS: atom_id res chain seq x y z
N MET A 1 31.07 1.55 -14.37
CA MET A 1 29.67 1.36 -13.96
C MET A 1 29.39 2.21 -12.75
N LYS A 2 28.27 2.93 -12.72
CA LYS A 2 27.86 3.76 -11.58
C LYS A 2 27.05 2.90 -10.60
N LYS A 3 27.45 2.87 -9.33
CA LYS A 3 26.75 2.12 -8.29
C LYS A 3 25.61 2.92 -7.69
N MET A 4 24.43 2.32 -7.56
CA MET A 4 23.23 2.96 -7.00
C MET A 4 22.41 1.95 -6.21
N SER A 5 21.65 2.39 -5.20
CA SER A 5 20.61 1.54 -4.61
C SER A 5 19.50 1.30 -5.62
N ILE A 6 18.71 0.24 -5.43
CA ILE A 6 17.60 -0.06 -6.34
C ILE A 6 16.58 1.08 -6.38
N GLU A 7 16.28 1.71 -5.24
CA GLU A 7 15.35 2.83 -5.15
C GLU A 7 15.87 4.05 -5.91
N ALA A 8 17.16 4.37 -5.75
CA ALA A 8 17.78 5.48 -6.46
C ALA A 8 17.84 5.23 -7.97
N PHE A 9 18.10 3.99 -8.38
CA PHE A 9 18.12 3.58 -9.77
C PHE A 9 16.73 3.68 -10.41
N LEU A 10 15.70 3.14 -9.75
CA LEU A 10 14.31 3.24 -10.22
C LEU A 10 13.83 4.69 -10.25
N ASN A 11 14.14 5.50 -9.24
CA ASN A 11 13.79 6.92 -9.24
C ASN A 11 14.42 7.65 -10.44
N TRP A 12 15.71 7.44 -10.70
CA TRP A 12 16.37 8.00 -11.88
C TRP A 12 15.69 7.53 -13.18
N ALA A 13 15.46 6.23 -13.32
CA ALA A 13 14.83 5.66 -14.52
C ALA A 13 13.45 6.28 -14.77
N PHE A 14 12.57 6.33 -13.77
CA PHE A 14 11.19 6.79 -13.92
C PHE A 14 11.03 8.31 -13.99
N THR A 15 11.95 9.09 -13.40
CA THR A 15 11.82 10.56 -13.38
C THR A 15 12.68 11.28 -14.42
N LYS A 16 13.75 10.65 -14.91
CA LYS A 16 14.72 11.29 -15.83
C LYS A 16 14.81 10.62 -17.20
N GLU A 17 14.55 9.32 -17.31
CA GLU A 17 14.78 8.60 -18.56
C GLU A 17 13.49 8.16 -19.24
N LEU A 18 12.60 7.47 -18.52
CA LEU A 18 11.37 6.91 -19.11
C LEU A 18 10.37 7.97 -19.53
N CYS A 19 10.45 9.19 -18.99
CA CYS A 19 9.69 10.34 -19.49
C CYS A 19 10.10 10.76 -20.92
N LYS A 20 11.28 10.35 -21.40
CA LYS A 20 11.71 10.61 -22.79
C LYS A 20 10.98 9.72 -23.81
N VAL A 21 10.37 8.63 -23.36
CA VAL A 21 9.56 7.76 -24.22
C VAL A 21 8.29 8.51 -24.61
N GLY A 22 8.21 8.87 -25.90
CA GLY A 22 7.12 9.67 -26.46
C GLY A 22 7.32 11.19 -26.34
N SER A 23 8.50 11.67 -25.92
CA SER A 23 8.80 13.11 -25.82
C SER A 23 9.24 13.74 -27.15
N GLY A 24 9.63 12.98 -28.18
CA GLY A 24 10.19 13.52 -29.43
C GLY A 24 10.30 12.54 -30.60
N SER A 25 10.46 13.12 -31.80
CA SER A 25 10.15 12.61 -33.15
C SER A 25 10.85 11.32 -33.60
N ASN A 26 10.09 10.46 -34.31
CA ASN A 26 10.46 9.26 -35.09
C ASN A 26 10.62 7.91 -34.35
N VAL A 27 9.50 7.22 -34.12
CA VAL A 27 9.30 5.80 -34.51
C VAL A 27 7.84 5.62 -34.92
N GLY A 28 7.61 4.98 -36.07
CA GLY A 28 6.31 4.91 -36.73
C GLY A 28 5.24 4.17 -35.95
N LEU A 29 4.23 4.91 -35.48
CA LEU A 29 2.82 4.53 -35.39
C LEU A 29 2.05 5.83 -35.19
N ALA A 30 1.16 6.13 -36.12
CA ALA A 30 0.34 7.33 -36.12
C ALA A 30 -0.42 7.44 -34.78
N LEU A 31 -0.18 8.51 -34.00
CA LEU A 31 -1.12 9.21 -33.09
C LEU A 31 -0.46 10.06 -31.95
N ILE A 32 0.86 10.27 -31.89
CA ILE A 32 1.47 11.08 -30.80
C ILE A 32 1.87 12.49 -31.30
N PRO A 33 1.41 13.59 -30.66
CA PRO A 33 1.81 14.94 -31.02
C PRO A 33 3.29 15.16 -30.74
N SER A 34 4.04 15.64 -31.74
CA SER A 34 5.47 15.95 -31.61
C SER A 34 5.72 17.05 -30.57
N SER A 35 6.93 17.08 -29.99
CA SER A 35 7.40 18.12 -29.06
C SER A 35 7.24 19.55 -29.62
N TRP A 36 7.22 19.71 -30.94
CA TRP A 36 6.92 20.98 -31.59
C TRP A 36 5.42 21.33 -31.64
N GLY A 37 4.55 20.33 -31.82
CA GLY A 37 3.09 20.52 -31.71
C GLY A 37 2.67 20.97 -30.30
N MET A 38 3.45 20.59 -29.30
CA MET A 38 3.32 21.00 -27.90
C MET A 38 3.67 22.46 -27.65
N ILE A 39 4.83 22.92 -28.13
CA ILE A 39 5.21 24.34 -28.04
C ILE A 39 4.19 25.21 -28.78
N GLY A 40 3.71 24.73 -29.93
CA GLY A 40 2.63 25.39 -30.68
C GLY A 40 1.32 25.46 -29.89
N SER A 41 0.91 24.37 -29.23
CA SER A 41 -0.32 24.33 -28.43
C SER A 41 -0.24 25.21 -27.19
N TYR A 42 0.89 25.19 -26.47
CA TYR A 42 1.14 26.08 -25.33
C TYR A 42 1.17 27.55 -25.75
N ALA A 43 1.87 27.87 -26.84
CA ALA A 43 1.88 29.23 -27.39
C ALA A 43 0.49 29.72 -27.83
N THR A 44 -0.38 28.81 -28.25
CA THR A 44 -1.74 29.13 -28.70
C THR A 44 -2.73 29.24 -27.54
N LEU A 45 -2.68 28.32 -26.57
CA LEU A 45 -3.67 28.19 -25.50
C LEU A 45 -3.25 28.86 -24.20
N GLY A 46 -1.97 29.22 -24.05
CA GLY A 46 -1.41 29.76 -22.81
C GLY A 46 -1.41 28.78 -21.63
N THR A 47 -1.70 27.50 -21.88
CA THR A 47 -1.78 26.44 -20.87
C THR A 47 -1.33 25.10 -21.43
N MET A 48 -0.85 24.21 -20.57
CA MET A 48 -0.48 22.84 -20.93
C MET A 48 -1.71 21.95 -20.89
N ILE A 49 -1.96 21.22 -21.98
CA ILE A 49 -3.01 20.18 -22.02
C ILE A 49 -2.51 18.97 -21.22
N ASP A 50 -3.36 18.45 -20.34
CA ASP A 50 -3.07 17.25 -19.55
C ASP A 50 -2.77 16.05 -20.46
N ARG A 51 -1.73 15.27 -20.13
CA ARG A 51 -1.27 14.17 -20.96
C ARG A 51 -1.61 12.83 -20.32
N SER A 52 -1.93 11.85 -21.16
CA SER A 52 -1.97 10.47 -20.73
C SER A 52 -0.56 9.95 -20.45
N PRO A 53 -0.37 9.13 -19.40
CA PRO A 53 0.88 8.42 -19.17
C PRO A 53 1.28 7.55 -20.37
N ASN A 54 2.59 7.35 -20.57
CA ASN A 54 3.13 6.41 -21.56
C ASN A 54 3.01 4.95 -21.10
N GLY A 55 3.54 4.01 -21.89
CA GLY A 55 3.49 2.58 -21.59
C GLY A 55 4.15 2.16 -20.27
N TYR A 56 4.95 3.03 -19.65
CA TYR A 56 5.57 2.80 -18.34
C TYR A 56 4.84 3.53 -17.19
N GLY A 57 3.70 4.18 -17.46
CA GLY A 57 2.94 4.94 -16.47
C GLY A 57 3.54 6.31 -16.13
N VAL A 58 4.44 6.84 -16.96
CA VAL A 58 5.10 8.15 -16.76
C VAL A 58 4.56 9.17 -17.76
N ILE A 59 4.39 10.42 -17.34
CA ILE A 59 4.03 11.52 -18.24
C ILE A 59 5.23 11.85 -19.13
N PRO A 60 5.11 11.81 -20.47
CA PRO A 60 6.22 12.17 -21.35
C PRO A 60 6.67 13.61 -21.13
N ASP A 61 7.97 13.80 -20.99
CA ASP A 61 8.56 15.13 -20.90
C ASP A 61 8.41 15.85 -22.26
N PHE A 62 8.69 17.15 -22.26
CA PHE A 62 8.69 18.01 -23.42
C PHE A 62 9.90 18.96 -23.46
N ILE A 63 10.70 18.95 -22.39
CA ILE A 63 11.90 19.77 -22.28
C ILE A 63 13.12 18.93 -22.69
N GLU A 64 13.28 17.74 -22.14
CA GLU A 64 14.38 16.85 -22.52
C GLU A 64 13.99 15.95 -23.72
N ASP A 65 14.65 16.19 -24.84
CA ASP A 65 14.54 15.39 -26.06
C ASP A 65 15.68 14.38 -26.15
N GLY A 66 15.41 13.17 -26.66
CA GLY A 66 16.39 12.11 -26.84
C GLY A 66 15.88 10.70 -26.54
N PHE A 67 16.69 9.69 -26.89
CA PHE A 67 16.37 8.30 -26.55
C PHE A 67 16.60 8.04 -25.06
N PRO A 68 15.69 7.30 -24.39
CA PRO A 68 15.92 6.87 -23.01
C PRO A 68 17.16 5.97 -22.94
N HIS A 69 17.88 6.03 -21.82
CA HIS A 69 18.98 5.11 -21.57
C HIS A 69 18.53 3.63 -21.58
N ALA A 70 19.32 2.72 -22.16
CA ALA A 70 18.99 1.30 -22.26
C ALA A 70 18.68 0.65 -20.90
N ASP A 71 19.51 0.89 -19.88
CA ASP A 71 19.26 0.45 -18.50
C ASP A 71 17.90 0.92 -17.94
N ALA A 72 17.44 2.12 -18.30
CA ALA A 72 16.14 2.63 -17.83
C ALA A 72 14.98 1.93 -18.53
N VAL A 73 15.10 1.65 -19.84
CA VAL A 73 14.12 0.83 -20.57
C VAL A 73 14.04 -0.56 -19.95
N ARG A 74 15.19 -1.20 -19.67
CA ARG A 74 15.24 -2.51 -19.02
C ARG A 74 14.60 -2.50 -17.63
N ALA A 75 14.79 -1.43 -16.86
CA ALA A 75 14.11 -1.24 -15.58
C ALA A 75 12.58 -1.14 -15.74
N GLY A 76 12.11 -0.39 -16.74
CA GLY A 76 10.69 -0.27 -17.05
C GLY A 76 10.06 -1.61 -17.43
N GLU A 77 10.75 -2.40 -18.26
CA GLU A 77 10.33 -3.76 -18.64
C GLU A 77 10.27 -4.70 -17.43
N ALA A 78 11.28 -4.66 -16.55
CA ALA A 78 11.30 -5.44 -15.30
C ALA A 78 10.09 -5.11 -14.42
N VAL A 79 9.79 -3.81 -14.26
CA VAL A 79 8.65 -3.34 -13.47
C VAL A 79 7.35 -3.81 -14.10
N LEU A 80 7.17 -3.70 -15.41
CA LEU A 80 5.99 -4.23 -16.10
C LEU A 80 5.86 -5.76 -15.95
N GLY A 81 6.97 -6.48 -15.89
CA GLY A 81 7.03 -7.92 -15.63
C GLY A 81 6.39 -8.34 -14.30
N LEU A 82 6.36 -7.44 -13.30
CA LEU A 82 5.67 -7.69 -12.03
C LEU A 82 4.16 -7.96 -12.20
N SER A 83 3.56 -7.55 -13.32
CA SER A 83 2.15 -7.85 -13.62
C SER A 83 1.82 -9.34 -13.67
N SER A 84 2.82 -10.19 -13.90
CA SER A 84 2.68 -11.66 -13.92
C SER A 84 2.75 -12.30 -12.53
N PHE A 85 3.00 -11.51 -11.49
CA PHE A 85 3.11 -11.98 -10.11
C PHE A 85 1.80 -11.74 -9.33
N GLY A 86 1.71 -12.38 -8.18
CA GLY A 86 0.69 -12.10 -7.17
C GLY A 86 1.32 -12.13 -5.78
N PHE A 87 0.74 -11.38 -4.85
CA PHE A 87 1.16 -11.36 -3.46
C PHE A 87 0.21 -12.19 -2.60
N ASP A 88 0.75 -12.97 -1.67
CA ASP A 88 -0.05 -13.77 -0.74
C ASP A 88 0.06 -13.22 0.68
N ILE A 89 -1.03 -13.33 1.45
CA ILE A 89 -1.09 -12.89 2.85
C ILE A 89 -1.29 -14.12 3.73
N PRO A 90 -0.34 -14.41 4.66
CA PRO A 90 -0.44 -15.56 5.55
C PRO A 90 -1.71 -15.49 6.42
N GLN A 91 -2.19 -16.65 6.87
CA GLN A 91 -3.37 -16.73 7.73
C GLN A 91 -3.15 -16.05 9.08
N GLU A 92 -2.00 -16.31 9.71
CA GLU A 92 -1.59 -15.73 10.98
C GLU A 92 -0.76 -14.46 10.75
N TRP A 93 -1.41 -13.43 10.19
CA TRP A 93 -0.74 -12.18 9.84
C TRP A 93 -0.68 -11.24 11.05
N CYS A 94 0.51 -11.11 11.65
CA CYS A 94 0.75 -10.24 12.79
C CYS A 94 1.39 -8.92 12.34
N LEU A 95 0.57 -7.95 11.95
CA LEU A 95 1.08 -6.67 11.45
C LEU A 95 1.59 -5.71 12.53
N PHE A 96 1.10 -5.81 13.77
CA PHE A 96 1.44 -4.88 14.86
C PHE A 96 1.98 -5.63 16.08
N PRO A 97 3.08 -6.40 15.95
CA PRO A 97 3.65 -7.15 17.07
C PRO A 97 4.07 -6.25 18.25
N GLU A 98 4.36 -4.97 17.98
CA GLU A 98 4.76 -3.98 18.96
C GLU A 98 3.59 -3.35 19.73
N TRP A 99 2.33 -3.64 19.34
CA TRP A 99 1.14 -3.18 20.05
C TRP A 99 0.60 -4.27 20.98
N PRO A 100 0.67 -4.08 22.31
CA PRO A 100 -0.03 -4.95 23.25
C PRO A 100 -1.52 -5.06 22.91
N ASP A 101 -2.02 -6.28 22.68
CA ASP A 101 -3.41 -6.51 22.30
C ASP A 101 -4.09 -7.53 23.23
N GLU A 102 -4.15 -7.20 24.53
CA GLU A 102 -4.71 -8.09 25.57
C GLU A 102 -6.16 -8.53 25.29
N ARG A 103 -6.92 -7.72 24.56
CA ARG A 103 -8.34 -7.94 24.25
C ARG A 103 -8.56 -8.48 22.83
N GLY A 104 -7.50 -8.66 22.03
CA GLY A 104 -7.59 -9.14 20.65
C GLY A 104 -8.28 -8.17 19.69
N LEU A 105 -8.35 -6.87 20.01
CA LEU A 105 -9.06 -5.88 19.19
C LEU A 105 -8.28 -5.50 17.93
N VAL A 106 -6.95 -5.40 18.04
CA VAL A 106 -6.08 -5.11 16.90
C VAL A 106 -6.06 -6.33 15.98
N ALA A 107 -5.83 -7.53 16.53
CA ALA A 107 -5.84 -8.78 15.79
C ALA A 107 -7.18 -9.02 15.07
N ALA A 108 -8.31 -8.73 15.72
CA ALA A 108 -9.63 -8.84 15.10
C ALA A 108 -9.81 -7.89 13.91
N GLU A 109 -9.36 -6.63 14.02
CA GLU A 109 -9.45 -5.69 12.90
C GLU A 109 -8.49 -6.08 11.77
N VAL A 110 -7.27 -6.53 12.06
CA VAL A 110 -6.33 -7.07 11.05
C VAL A 110 -6.94 -8.24 10.30
N ALA A 111 -7.52 -9.22 11.00
CA ALA A 111 -8.16 -10.39 10.38
C ALA A 111 -9.32 -9.99 9.46
N LYS A 112 -10.17 -9.06 9.91
CA LYS A 112 -11.27 -8.52 9.10
C LYS A 112 -10.77 -7.82 7.83
N ILE A 113 -9.76 -6.95 7.93
CA ILE A 113 -9.21 -6.25 6.76
C ILE A 113 -8.52 -7.23 5.81
N ARG A 114 -7.82 -8.24 6.33
CA ARG A 114 -7.25 -9.33 5.53
C ARG A 114 -8.32 -10.03 4.70
N GLU A 115 -9.43 -10.43 5.31
CA GLU A 115 -10.54 -11.06 4.57
C GLU A 115 -11.06 -10.17 3.45
N GLU A 116 -11.25 -8.87 3.71
CA GLU A 116 -11.67 -7.93 2.67
C GLU A 116 -10.67 -7.81 1.53
N VAL A 117 -9.37 -7.77 1.83
CA VAL A 117 -8.30 -7.70 0.82
C VAL A 117 -8.28 -8.97 -0.02
N LEU A 118 -8.40 -10.15 0.59
CA LEU A 118 -8.46 -11.43 -0.10
C LEU A 118 -9.68 -11.56 -1.00
N ILE A 119 -10.85 -11.09 -0.56
CA ILE A 119 -12.08 -11.12 -1.35
C ILE A 119 -11.95 -10.24 -2.59
N LYS A 120 -11.37 -9.04 -2.46
CA LYS A 120 -11.21 -8.12 -3.59
C LYS A 120 -10.10 -8.53 -4.53
N GLY A 121 -8.98 -9.05 -4.02
CA GLY A 121 -7.84 -9.52 -4.80
C GLY A 121 -7.03 -8.42 -5.52
N ASP A 122 -7.62 -7.27 -5.83
CA ASP A 122 -6.97 -6.19 -6.62
C ASP A 122 -5.62 -5.74 -6.05
N ARG A 123 -5.53 -5.58 -4.72
CA ARG A 123 -4.29 -5.16 -4.03
C ARG A 123 -3.20 -6.24 -4.04
N LEU A 124 -3.57 -7.48 -4.32
CA LEU A 124 -2.66 -8.63 -4.37
C LEU A 124 -2.24 -8.95 -5.80
N ALA A 125 -2.89 -8.34 -6.80
CA ALA A 125 -2.58 -8.55 -8.20
C ALA A 125 -1.26 -7.86 -8.58
N GLY A 126 -0.52 -8.46 -9.50
CA GLY A 126 0.71 -7.88 -10.05
C GLY A 126 0.51 -6.50 -10.66
N SER A 127 -0.67 -6.20 -11.22
CA SER A 127 -1.00 -4.86 -11.74
C SER A 127 -0.96 -3.76 -10.66
N HIS A 128 -1.34 -4.10 -9.42
CA HIS A 128 -1.19 -3.20 -8.29
C HIS A 128 0.28 -3.05 -7.89
N MET A 129 1.06 -4.15 -7.90
CA MET A 129 2.51 -4.10 -7.64
C MET A 129 3.24 -3.17 -8.62
N VAL A 130 2.92 -3.26 -9.92
CA VAL A 130 3.45 -2.36 -10.97
C VAL A 130 3.13 -0.91 -10.59
N SER A 131 1.85 -0.62 -10.33
CA SER A 131 1.39 0.74 -10.01
C SER A 131 2.07 1.29 -8.76
N LEU A 132 2.24 0.46 -7.73
CA LEU A 132 2.87 0.82 -6.47
C LEU A 132 4.36 1.15 -6.67
N VAL A 133 5.11 0.28 -7.35
CA VAL A 133 6.54 0.50 -7.62
C VAL A 133 6.75 1.75 -8.47
N THR A 134 5.97 1.93 -9.54
CA THR A 134 6.02 3.14 -10.37
C THR A 134 5.76 4.39 -9.55
N THR A 135 4.73 4.38 -8.70
CA THR A 135 4.39 5.52 -7.83
C THR A 135 5.53 5.84 -6.86
N CYS A 136 6.08 4.85 -6.17
CA CYS A 136 7.19 5.02 -5.24
C CYS A 136 8.48 5.50 -5.94
N ALA A 137 8.77 4.98 -7.13
CA ALA A 137 9.91 5.41 -7.93
C ALA A 137 9.78 6.88 -8.32
N ILE A 138 8.61 7.33 -8.78
CA ILE A 138 8.35 8.73 -9.14
C ILE A 138 8.44 9.64 -7.91
N LEU A 139 7.81 9.25 -6.80
CA LEU A 139 7.81 10.05 -5.56
C LEU A 139 9.17 10.06 -4.85
N GLY A 140 10.06 9.12 -5.17
CA GLY A 140 11.36 8.96 -4.51
C GLY A 140 11.25 8.51 -3.06
N ARG A 141 10.16 7.85 -2.68
CA ARG A 141 9.93 7.29 -1.34
C ARG A 141 9.00 6.07 -1.38
N GLY A 142 9.20 5.17 -0.43
CA GLY A 142 8.32 4.02 -0.22
C GLY A 142 6.98 4.38 0.45
N PRO A 143 6.07 3.41 0.61
CA PRO A 143 4.85 3.56 1.40
C PRO A 143 5.16 3.95 2.85
N ASP A 144 4.28 4.72 3.48
CA ASP A 144 4.46 5.15 4.87
C ASP A 144 3.86 4.14 5.84
N TRP A 145 4.68 3.22 6.36
CA TRP A 145 4.26 2.15 7.27
C TRP A 145 4.09 2.60 8.74
N GLN A 146 4.42 3.85 9.06
CA GLN A 146 4.35 4.35 10.43
C GLN A 146 2.91 4.44 10.89
N ALA A 147 2.68 4.04 12.15
CA ALA A 147 1.34 3.98 12.69
C ALA A 147 1.33 4.28 14.19
N ASP A 148 0.38 5.11 14.61
CA ASP A 148 0.12 5.37 16.02
C ASP A 148 -0.84 4.33 16.59
N ARG A 149 -0.49 3.80 17.77
CA ARG A 149 -1.35 2.85 18.47
C ARG A 149 -2.70 3.50 18.84
N PRO A 150 -3.84 2.90 18.44
CA PRO A 150 -5.16 3.38 18.84
C PRO A 150 -5.37 3.17 20.35
N ARG A 151 -6.19 4.02 20.97
CA ARG A 151 -6.65 3.76 22.34
C ARG A 151 -7.81 2.78 22.33
N GLU A 152 -7.97 2.07 23.44
CA GLU A 152 -9.13 1.22 23.67
C GLU A 152 -10.14 1.95 24.54
N ALA A 153 -11.41 1.93 24.13
CA ALA A 153 -12.51 2.49 24.89
C ALA A 153 -13.60 1.45 25.12
N MET A 154 -14.28 1.54 26.26
CA MET A 154 -15.48 0.75 26.50
C MET A 154 -16.63 1.26 25.63
N VAL A 155 -17.44 0.35 25.10
CA VAL A 155 -18.62 0.72 24.33
C VAL A 155 -19.62 1.44 25.25
N THR A 156 -20.00 2.66 24.86
CA THR A 156 -20.94 3.52 25.59
C THR A 156 -22.29 3.62 24.87
N SER A 157 -23.31 4.05 25.62
CA SER A 157 -24.61 4.45 25.07
C SER A 157 -24.47 5.83 24.40
N PRO A 158 -25.45 6.26 23.58
CA PRO A 158 -25.51 7.64 23.09
C PRO A 158 -25.51 8.69 24.21
N THR A 159 -25.91 8.31 25.42
CA THR A 159 -25.91 9.14 26.63
C THR A 159 -24.60 9.09 27.42
N GLY A 160 -23.55 8.42 26.89
CA GLY A 160 -22.21 8.34 27.49
C GLY A 160 -22.05 7.31 28.61
N GLN A 161 -23.09 6.53 28.94
CA GLN A 161 -23.00 5.50 29.98
C GLN A 161 -22.41 4.20 29.42
N THR A 162 -21.54 3.55 30.19
CA THR A 162 -20.98 2.24 29.80
C THR A 162 -22.09 1.21 29.59
N ARG A 163 -22.08 0.54 28.44
CA ARG A 163 -23.07 -0.50 28.13
C ARG A 163 -22.65 -1.84 28.74
N TRP A 164 -23.66 -2.57 29.20
CA TRP A 164 -23.54 -3.96 29.60
C TRP A 164 -24.15 -4.84 28.53
N PHE A 165 -23.52 -5.97 28.28
CA PHE A 165 -23.95 -6.95 27.28
C PHE A 165 -24.17 -8.28 27.98
N ALA A 166 -25.20 -9.02 27.59
CA ALA A 166 -25.45 -10.36 28.11
C ALA A 166 -25.90 -11.28 26.98
N LEU A 167 -25.41 -12.52 27.02
CA LEU A 167 -25.86 -13.55 26.09
C LEU A 167 -27.20 -14.13 26.59
N ALA A 168 -28.20 -14.11 25.71
CA ALA A 168 -29.51 -14.69 25.95
C ALA A 168 -29.81 -15.75 24.89
N LYS A 169 -30.52 -16.81 25.27
CA LYS A 169 -31.03 -17.81 24.33
C LYS A 169 -32.33 -17.29 23.72
N ALA A 170 -32.38 -17.17 22.40
CA ALA A 170 -33.59 -16.88 21.63
C ALA A 170 -34.00 -18.13 20.83
N LYS A 171 -35.29 -18.22 20.47
CA LYS A 171 -35.81 -19.23 19.55
C LYS A 171 -36.26 -18.55 18.27
N ASP A 172 -35.92 -19.14 17.12
CA ASP A 172 -36.41 -18.68 15.83
C ASP A 172 -37.87 -19.16 15.59
N ALA A 173 -38.46 -18.74 14.47
CA ALA A 173 -39.80 -19.15 14.08
C ALA A 173 -39.93 -20.68 13.82
N PHE A 174 -38.81 -21.38 13.66
CA PHE A 174 -38.73 -22.83 13.44
C PHE A 174 -38.37 -23.60 14.73
N GLY A 175 -38.31 -22.92 15.89
CA GLY A 175 -38.02 -23.50 17.19
C GLY A 175 -36.53 -23.79 17.46
N ARG A 176 -35.62 -23.45 16.55
CA ARG A 176 -34.16 -23.59 16.77
C ARG A 176 -33.69 -22.54 17.75
N THR A 177 -32.89 -22.98 18.72
CA THR A 177 -32.36 -22.10 19.76
C THR A 177 -31.02 -21.54 19.33
N TYR A 178 -30.86 -20.22 19.39
CA TYR A 178 -29.60 -19.53 19.08
C TYR A 178 -29.28 -18.52 20.18
N THR A 179 -27.99 -18.21 20.33
CA THR A 179 -27.53 -17.24 21.32
C THR A 179 -27.48 -15.86 20.66
N ILE A 180 -28.12 -14.88 21.29
CA ILE A 180 -28.04 -13.47 20.89
C ILE A 180 -27.46 -12.64 22.00
N GLU A 181 -26.77 -11.57 21.63
CA GLU A 181 -26.37 -10.55 22.58
C GLU A 181 -27.52 -9.58 22.82
N THR A 182 -27.82 -9.30 24.08
CA THR A 182 -28.90 -8.41 24.53
C THR A 182 -28.37 -7.37 25.53
N ASP A 183 -29.22 -6.41 25.92
CA ASP A 183 -28.90 -5.44 26.96
C ASP A 183 -28.67 -6.16 28.30
N GLY A 184 -27.42 -6.11 28.77
CA GLY A 184 -27.01 -6.71 30.02
C GLY A 184 -27.34 -5.84 31.24
N TYR A 185 -27.98 -4.69 31.08
CA TYR A 185 -28.33 -3.79 32.17
C TYR A 185 -29.80 -3.94 32.58
N ASN A 186 -30.06 -4.34 33.82
CA ASN A 186 -31.41 -4.38 34.35
C ASN A 186 -31.85 -3.01 34.87
N ARG A 187 -32.74 -2.34 34.13
CA ARG A 187 -33.26 -1.01 34.47
C ARG A 187 -34.04 -0.96 35.79
N ARG A 188 -34.71 -2.06 36.16
CA ARG A 188 -35.49 -2.14 37.40
C ARG A 188 -34.58 -2.19 38.63
N THR A 189 -33.54 -3.01 38.59
CA THR A 189 -32.61 -3.17 39.72
C THR A 189 -31.41 -2.24 39.65
N ARG A 190 -31.28 -1.44 38.58
CA ARG A 190 -30.16 -0.55 38.26
C ARG A 190 -28.79 -1.25 38.35
N ARG A 191 -28.75 -2.54 38.01
CA ARG A 191 -27.57 -3.42 38.15
C ARG A 191 -27.38 -4.27 36.89
N PRO A 192 -26.15 -4.69 36.57
CA PRO A 192 -25.92 -5.66 35.50
C PRO A 192 -26.60 -6.99 35.82
N VAL A 193 -27.10 -7.67 34.77
CA VAL A 193 -27.61 -9.03 34.89
C VAL A 193 -26.48 -10.02 35.17
N LYS A 194 -26.80 -11.18 35.74
CA LYS A 194 -25.82 -12.23 35.99
C LYS A 194 -25.20 -12.69 34.68
N GLY A 195 -23.87 -12.68 34.59
CA GLY A 195 -23.12 -13.01 33.37
C GLY A 195 -23.02 -11.86 32.36
N ALA A 196 -23.42 -10.64 32.73
CA ALA A 196 -23.17 -9.48 31.89
C ALA A 196 -21.67 -9.17 31.82
N TYR A 197 -21.21 -8.78 30.63
CA TYR A 197 -19.84 -8.37 30.36
C TYR A 197 -19.81 -7.00 29.68
N ARG A 198 -18.59 -6.49 29.50
CA ARG A 198 -18.31 -5.22 28.83
C ARG A 198 -17.60 -5.49 27.51
N LYS A 199 -17.93 -4.69 26.50
CA LYS A 199 -17.23 -4.67 25.23
C LYS A 199 -16.31 -3.46 25.13
N TYR A 200 -15.26 -3.64 24.36
CA TYR A 200 -14.28 -2.62 24.05
C TYR A 200 -14.20 -2.47 22.53
N HIS A 201 -13.75 -1.30 22.09
CA HIS A 201 -13.47 -1.00 20.70
C HIS A 201 -12.25 -0.07 20.61
N LEU A 202 -11.64 -0.04 19.44
CA LEU A 202 -10.61 0.94 19.13
C LEU A 202 -11.27 2.32 18.98
N THR A 203 -10.64 3.36 19.54
CA THR A 203 -11.13 4.75 19.46
C THR A 203 -10.99 5.36 18.07
N SER A 204 -10.06 4.83 17.28
CA SER A 204 -9.78 5.22 15.90
C SER A 204 -9.65 3.98 15.04
N SER A 205 -9.97 4.11 13.75
CA SER A 205 -9.75 3.04 12.77
C SER A 205 -8.26 2.88 12.51
N ILE A 206 -7.78 1.64 12.49
CA ILE A 206 -6.41 1.28 12.09
C ILE A 206 -6.34 0.74 10.67
N ARG A 207 -7.42 0.88 9.89
CA ARG A 207 -7.47 0.38 8.51
C ARG A 207 -6.33 0.94 7.66
N GLY A 208 -6.07 2.24 7.73
CA GLY A 208 -4.99 2.89 6.97
C GLY A 208 -3.66 2.22 7.27
N ALA A 209 -3.28 2.21 8.55
CA ALA A 209 -2.06 1.56 9.03
C ALA A 209 -1.91 0.08 8.58
N ILE A 210 -3.00 -0.70 8.56
CA ILE A 210 -2.99 -2.08 8.05
C ILE A 210 -2.61 -2.11 6.56
N LEU A 211 -3.26 -1.27 5.77
CA LEU A 211 -3.05 -1.19 4.33
C LEU A 211 -1.67 -0.63 3.98
N ASP A 212 -1.18 0.33 4.75
CA ASP A 212 0.13 0.93 4.53
C ASP A 212 1.27 -0.07 4.84
N ARG A 213 1.15 -0.86 5.91
CA ARG A 213 2.09 -1.96 6.21
C ARG A 213 2.04 -3.08 5.17
N LEU A 214 0.85 -3.39 4.63
CA LEU A 214 0.72 -4.31 3.51
C LEU A 214 1.42 -3.80 2.25
N GLU A 215 1.18 -2.54 1.89
CA GLU A 215 1.81 -1.93 0.72
C GLU A 215 3.34 -1.87 0.89
N TRP A 216 3.83 -1.63 2.10
CA TRP A 216 5.26 -1.74 2.40
C TRP A 216 5.81 -3.14 2.11
N GLN A 217 5.16 -4.19 2.61
CA GLN A 217 5.55 -5.58 2.37
C GLN A 217 5.58 -5.92 0.88
N ILE A 218 4.53 -5.52 0.15
CA ILE A 218 4.42 -5.71 -1.30
C ILE A 218 5.56 -4.99 -2.02
N TRP A 219 5.81 -3.73 -1.66
CA TRP A 219 6.85 -2.91 -2.28
C TRP A 219 8.25 -3.48 -2.04
N GLN A 220 8.58 -3.88 -0.81
CA GLN A 220 9.87 -4.49 -0.48
C GLN A 220 10.09 -5.84 -1.19
N ALA A 221 9.06 -6.69 -1.27
CA ALA A 221 9.12 -7.93 -2.03
C ALA A 221 9.29 -7.70 -3.53
N ALA A 222 8.61 -6.68 -4.07
CA ALA A 222 8.77 -6.27 -5.47
C ALA A 222 10.20 -5.78 -5.74
N LEU A 223 10.76 -4.93 -4.88
CA LEU A 223 12.16 -4.48 -5.00
C LEU A 223 13.14 -5.65 -4.94
N SER A 224 12.92 -6.63 -4.06
CA SER A 224 13.78 -7.83 -4.03
C SER A 224 13.73 -8.64 -5.33
N THR A 225 12.54 -8.76 -5.92
CA THR A 225 12.34 -9.42 -7.22
C THR A 225 13.03 -8.65 -8.35
N LEU A 226 12.86 -7.33 -8.40
CA LEU A 226 13.48 -6.46 -9.40
C LEU A 226 15.00 -6.44 -9.26
N TYR A 227 15.53 -6.43 -8.04
CA TYR A 227 16.97 -6.53 -7.79
C TYR A 227 17.53 -7.81 -8.41
N ALA A 228 16.89 -8.96 -8.15
CA ALA A 228 17.33 -10.24 -8.69
C ALA A 228 17.25 -10.31 -10.23
N ASP A 229 16.23 -9.70 -10.84
CA ASP A 229 16.05 -9.65 -12.30
C ASP A 229 17.05 -8.71 -12.99
N LEU A 230 17.36 -7.56 -12.38
CA LEU A 230 18.24 -6.54 -12.98
C LEU A 230 19.73 -6.78 -12.69
N GLN A 231 20.07 -7.58 -11.68
CA GLN A 231 21.45 -7.81 -11.30
C GLN A 231 22.23 -8.50 -12.43
N GLY A 232 23.27 -7.82 -12.92
CA GLY A 232 24.15 -8.34 -13.97
C GLY A 232 23.64 -8.15 -15.41
N ASP A 233 22.47 -7.54 -15.60
CA ASP A 233 21.85 -7.31 -16.91
C ASP A 233 21.91 -5.82 -17.36
N LEU A 234 22.50 -4.96 -16.54
CA LEU A 234 22.64 -3.51 -16.82
C LEU A 234 23.99 -3.19 -17.49
N GLN A 235 23.98 -2.22 -18.41
CA GLN A 235 25.15 -1.86 -19.22
C GLN A 235 26.03 -0.80 -18.53
N ALA A 236 25.42 0.22 -17.93
CA ALA A 236 26.13 1.38 -17.36
C ALA A 236 26.01 1.48 -15.83
N HIS A 237 24.97 0.90 -15.26
CA HIS A 237 24.69 0.91 -13.82
C HIS A 237 24.96 -0.44 -13.16
N ASP A 238 25.23 -0.40 -11.87
CA ASP A 238 25.38 -1.58 -11.02
C ASP A 238 24.53 -1.35 -9.76
N ILE A 239 23.58 -2.26 -9.51
CA ILE A 239 22.67 -2.13 -8.36
C ILE A 239 23.37 -2.71 -7.14
N LEU A 240 23.46 -1.90 -6.07
CA LEU A 240 23.99 -2.34 -4.80
C LEU A 240 23.16 -3.50 -4.22
N PRO A 241 23.78 -4.46 -3.51
CA PRO A 241 23.05 -5.55 -2.88
C PRO A 241 21.86 -5.05 -2.07
N PHE A 242 20.70 -5.64 -2.32
CA PHE A 242 19.45 -5.29 -1.66
C PHE A 242 18.95 -6.46 -0.83
N VAL A 243 18.59 -6.18 0.43
CA VAL A 243 17.95 -7.12 1.34
C VAL A 243 16.63 -6.49 1.77
N PRO A 244 15.48 -7.11 1.49
CA PRO A 244 14.19 -6.53 1.84
C PRO A 244 13.99 -6.54 3.36
N ASP A 245 13.49 -5.42 3.89
CA ASP A 245 12.99 -5.35 5.26
C ASP A 245 11.46 -5.29 5.22
N LEU A 246 10.83 -6.47 5.31
CA LEU A 246 9.38 -6.61 5.18
C LEU A 246 8.63 -6.07 6.40
N GLU A 247 9.27 -6.02 7.57
CA GLU A 247 8.63 -5.69 8.84
C GLU A 247 9.53 -4.78 9.69
N PRO A 248 9.85 -3.55 9.21
CA PRO A 248 10.75 -2.63 9.91
C PRO A 248 10.23 -2.25 11.31
N TRP A 249 8.92 -2.38 11.54
CA TRP A 249 8.28 -2.16 12.83
C TRP A 249 8.48 -3.29 13.85
N SER A 250 8.95 -4.47 13.42
CA SER A 250 9.15 -5.63 14.30
C SER A 250 10.45 -5.56 15.10
N HIS A 251 11.38 -4.71 14.69
CA HIS A 251 12.63 -4.46 15.38
C HIS A 251 12.57 -3.10 16.08
N PRO A 252 13.13 -2.95 17.30
CA PRO A 252 13.28 -1.65 17.91
C PRO A 252 14.08 -0.79 16.93
N GLN A 253 13.50 0.34 16.49
CA GLN A 253 14.29 1.31 15.75
C GLN A 253 15.45 1.71 16.66
N GLU A 254 16.64 1.18 16.40
CA GLU A 254 17.86 1.86 16.80
C GLU A 254 17.74 3.21 16.14
N SER A 255 17.42 4.22 16.95
CA SER A 255 17.38 5.60 16.52
C SER A 255 18.71 5.84 15.79
N LEU A 256 18.66 5.99 14.47
CA LEU A 256 19.73 6.55 13.66
C LEU A 256 19.89 8.02 14.08
N LYS A 257 20.43 8.20 15.29
CA LYS A 257 21.11 9.39 15.77
C LYS A 257 22.60 9.08 15.64
N SER A 258 23.14 9.29 14.45
CA SER A 258 24.56 9.40 14.09
C SER A 258 24.59 9.58 12.57
N ALA A 259 25.15 10.62 11.94
CA ALA A 259 25.88 11.81 12.37
C ALA A 259 25.70 12.88 11.28
#